data_AF-A0A3D3HDQ7-F1
#
_entry.id   AF-A0A3D3HDQ7-F1
#
_cell.length_a   1.000
_cell.length_b   1.000
_cell.length_c   1.000
_cell.angle_alpha   90.00
_cell.angle_beta   90.00
_cell.angle_gamma   90.00
#
_symmetry.space_group_name_H-M   'P 1'
#
loop_
_entity.id
_entity.type
_entity.pdbx_description
1 polymer ?
#
loop_
_entity_poly.entity_id
_entity_poly.type
_entity_poly.pdbx_seq_one_letter_code
_entity_poly.pdbx_strand_id
1 'polypeptide(L)'
;MISPTGAGIMNSEGLKEFLDQWVDLYNRPSFIGVDPISIPHRFTLKEDIEIAGFLAAAIAWGNRVAILRSADRMLAYMGNTPYDFIINHRDHDLKCINGCIHRTYFAEDFIYFIEALKYVYLEKGGMEPIFARYQTDDSLQPAIHEFRRIFFELPHNSRTERHLSDPFKGSAAKKINMLRRVIKVA
;
A
#
# COMPACT_ATOMS: atom_id res chain seq x y z
N MET A 1 -19.63 21.51 -17.97
CA MET A 1 -20.64 20.66 -18.63
C MET A 1 -19.93 19.79 -19.64
N ILE A 2 -19.68 18.52 -19.32
CA ILE A 2 -19.32 17.53 -20.35
C ILE A 2 -20.63 16.79 -20.62
N SER A 3 -21.20 17.02 -21.80
CA SER A 3 -22.47 16.44 -22.23
C SER A 3 -22.29 14.92 -22.44
N PRO A 4 -23.19 14.06 -21.92
CA PRO A 4 -23.12 12.62 -22.12
C PRO A 4 -23.74 12.26 -23.46
N THR A 5 -23.12 12.68 -24.56
CA THR A 5 -23.57 12.35 -25.92
C THR A 5 -22.36 12.15 -26.81
N GLY A 6 -22.02 10.89 -27.06
CA GLY A 6 -20.97 10.48 -27.99
C GLY A 6 -19.94 9.53 -27.41
N ALA A 7 -20.37 8.36 -26.89
CA ALA A 7 -19.45 7.24 -26.71
C ALA A 7 -19.11 6.62 -28.08
N GLY A 8 -18.46 7.41 -28.94
CA GLY A 8 -17.65 6.87 -30.02
C GLY A 8 -16.44 6.23 -29.36
N ILE A 9 -16.10 5.01 -29.76
CA ILE A 9 -14.88 4.33 -29.30
C ILE A 9 -13.70 5.25 -29.67
N MET A 10 -13.12 5.94 -28.69
CA MET A 10 -11.87 6.68 -28.88
C MET A 10 -10.83 5.68 -29.39
N ASN A 11 -10.14 6.04 -30.47
CA ASN A 11 -9.00 5.25 -30.94
C ASN A 11 -7.89 5.26 -29.86
N SER A 12 -6.94 4.32 -29.97
CA SER A 12 -5.88 4.15 -28.97
C SER A 12 -5.11 5.46 -28.69
N GLU A 13 -4.83 6.24 -29.74
CA GLU A 13 -4.12 7.52 -29.64
C GLU A 13 -4.95 8.59 -28.93
N GLY A 14 -6.21 8.77 -29.31
CA GLY A 14 -7.10 9.74 -28.67
C GLY A 14 -7.38 9.40 -27.19
N LEU A 15 -7.47 8.11 -26.85
CA LEU A 15 -7.56 7.68 -25.45
C LEU A 15 -6.27 7.97 -24.68
N LYS A 16 -5.10 7.72 -25.29
CA LYS A 16 -3.81 8.04 -24.67
C LYS A 16 -3.70 9.53 -24.38
N GLU A 17 -3.95 10.38 -25.38
CA GLU A 17 -3.89 11.85 -25.20
C GLU A 17 -4.86 12.34 -24.13
N PHE A 18 -6.07 11.80 -24.10
CA PHE A 18 -7.04 12.11 -23.06
C PHE A 18 -6.53 11.74 -21.66
N LEU A 19 -5.96 10.54 -21.48
CA LEU A 19 -5.39 10.11 -20.21
C LEU A 19 -4.16 10.93 -19.81
N ASP A 20 -3.29 11.27 -20.76
CA ASP A 20 -2.09 12.09 -20.51
C ASP A 20 -2.47 13.48 -20.01
N GLN A 21 -3.53 14.11 -20.55
CA GLN A 21 -4.03 15.39 -20.04
C GLN A 21 -4.44 15.32 -18.56
N TRP A 22 -5.06 14.21 -18.13
CA TRP A 22 -5.41 14.01 -16.73
C TRP A 22 -4.19 13.75 -15.85
N VAL A 23 -3.17 13.06 -16.38
CA VAL A 23 -1.88 12.89 -15.70
C VAL A 23 -1.24 14.25 -15.49
N ASP A 24 -1.17 15.10 -16.50
CA ASP A 24 -0.58 16.45 -16.40
C ASP A 24 -1.33 17.36 -15.44
N LEU A 25 -2.64 17.17 -15.28
CA LEU A 25 -3.46 17.91 -14.34
C LEU A 25 -3.22 17.47 -12.90
N TYR A 26 -3.24 16.15 -12.63
CA TYR A 26 -3.30 15.60 -11.27
C TYR A 26 -1.97 15.11 -10.71
N ASN A 27 -1.01 14.71 -11.55
CA ASN A 27 0.31 14.23 -11.13
C ASN A 27 1.24 15.40 -10.78
N ARG A 28 0.81 16.28 -9.87
CA ARG A 28 1.55 17.45 -9.40
C ARG A 28 1.79 17.37 -7.89
N PRO A 29 2.91 17.90 -7.38
CA PRO A 29 3.21 17.91 -5.95
C PRO A 29 2.10 18.51 -5.07
N SER A 30 1.32 19.46 -5.59
CA SER A 30 0.18 20.06 -4.90
C SER A 30 -0.93 19.06 -4.52
N PHE A 31 -1.04 17.93 -5.23
CA PHE A 31 -2.00 16.87 -4.92
C PHE A 31 -1.49 15.86 -3.89
N ILE A 32 -0.17 15.83 -3.65
CA ILE A 32 0.47 14.87 -2.72
C ILE A 32 -0.04 15.10 -1.30
N GLY A 33 0.01 16.34 -0.79
CA GLY A 33 -0.19 16.64 0.64
C GLY A 33 -1.56 16.24 1.20
N VAL A 34 -2.52 16.03 0.31
CA VAL A 34 -3.88 15.67 0.69
C VAL A 34 -4.15 14.17 0.42
N ASP A 35 -3.28 13.48 -0.30
CA ASP A 35 -3.41 12.09 -0.77
C ASP A 35 -2.67 11.08 0.13
N PRO A 36 -3.09 9.80 0.23
CA PRO A 36 -2.38 8.79 1.01
C PRO A 36 -0.91 8.62 0.62
N ILE A 37 -0.51 9.00 -0.61
CA ILE A 37 0.89 9.06 -1.03
C ILE A 37 1.73 10.02 -0.16
N SER A 38 1.12 11.01 0.50
CA SER A 38 1.84 11.88 1.45
C SER A 38 2.39 11.13 2.66
N ILE A 39 1.79 10.00 3.05
CA ILE A 39 2.18 9.25 4.25
C ILE A 39 3.65 8.78 4.18
N PRO A 40 4.07 8.00 3.17
CA PRO A 40 5.47 7.60 3.03
C PRO A 40 6.44 8.78 2.86
N HIS A 41 6.01 9.89 2.24
CA HIS A 41 6.85 11.09 2.06
C HIS A 41 7.21 11.82 3.37
N ARG A 42 6.62 11.44 4.51
CA ARG A 42 6.98 11.99 5.83
C ARG A 42 8.27 11.42 6.39
N PHE A 43 8.77 10.33 5.80
CA PHE A 43 9.91 9.58 6.29
C PHE A 43 11.10 9.70 5.34
N THR A 44 12.30 9.53 5.89
CA THR A 44 13.56 9.55 5.15
C THR A 44 14.26 8.19 5.14
N LEU A 45 14.06 7.38 6.19
CA LEU A 45 14.57 6.01 6.25
C LEU A 45 13.79 5.16 5.25
N LYS A 46 14.51 4.39 4.43
CA LYS A 46 13.92 3.57 3.37
C LYS A 46 12.87 2.62 3.93
N GLU A 47 13.18 1.92 5.00
CA GLU A 47 12.31 0.92 5.63
C GLU A 47 11.04 1.57 6.21
N ASP A 48 11.15 2.79 6.76
CA ASP A 48 9.98 3.54 7.22
C ASP A 48 9.07 3.95 6.06
N ILE A 49 9.66 4.41 4.94
CA ILE A 49 8.93 4.76 3.71
C ILE A 49 8.18 3.54 3.18
N GLU A 50 8.86 2.39 3.11
CA GLU A 50 8.29 1.12 2.65
C GLU A 50 7.10 0.71 3.53
N ILE A 51 7.28 0.64 4.85
CA ILE A 51 6.25 0.20 5.79
C ILE A 51 5.07 1.18 5.81
N ALA A 52 5.34 2.48 5.96
CA ALA A 52 4.28 3.48 6.03
C ALA A 52 3.46 3.53 4.74
N GLY A 53 4.14 3.45 3.60
CA GLY A 53 3.47 3.39 2.30
C GLY A 53 2.65 2.11 2.13
N PHE A 54 3.19 0.96 2.56
CA PHE A 54 2.49 -0.32 2.50
C PHE A 54 1.21 -0.31 3.34
N LEU A 55 1.29 0.16 4.58
CA LEU A 55 0.14 0.30 5.47
C LEU A 55 -0.90 1.27 4.91
N ALA A 56 -0.49 2.41 4.37
CA ALA A 56 -1.39 3.35 3.72
C ALA A 56 -2.09 2.72 2.50
N ALA A 57 -1.36 2.01 1.64
CA ALA A 57 -1.92 1.27 0.50
C ALA A 57 -2.87 0.14 0.94
N ALA A 58 -2.57 -0.50 2.06
CA ALA A 58 -3.39 -1.54 2.67
C ALA A 58 -4.72 -1.04 3.23
N ILE A 59 -4.95 0.27 3.31
CA ILE A 59 -6.25 0.88 3.69
C ILE A 59 -6.80 1.88 2.67
N ALA A 60 -6.14 2.04 1.51
CA ALA A 60 -6.48 3.04 0.51
C ALA A 60 -7.74 2.70 -0.34
N TRP A 61 -8.88 2.49 0.32
CA TRP A 61 -10.20 2.48 -0.32
C TRP A 61 -11.09 3.47 0.41
N GLY A 62 -11.90 4.23 -0.34
CA GLY A 62 -12.96 5.08 0.22
C GLY A 62 -12.59 6.54 0.33
N ASN A 63 -13.16 7.21 1.34
CA ASN A 63 -12.95 8.64 1.51
C ASN A 63 -11.51 8.93 1.94
N ARG A 64 -10.88 9.82 1.19
CA ARG A 64 -9.48 10.19 1.34
C ARG A 64 -9.11 10.77 2.71
N VAL A 65 -9.96 11.61 3.28
CA VAL A 65 -9.74 12.17 4.63
C VAL A 65 -9.80 11.06 5.67
N ALA A 66 -10.69 10.09 5.51
CA ALA A 66 -10.77 8.93 6.40
C ALA A 66 -9.54 8.02 6.26
N ILE A 67 -9.00 7.83 5.05
CA ILE A 67 -7.78 7.06 4.82
C ILE A 67 -6.60 7.71 5.55
N LEU A 68 -6.39 9.03 5.39
CA LEU A 68 -5.32 9.75 6.06
C LEU A 68 -5.42 9.64 7.59
N ARG A 69 -6.59 9.88 8.16
CA ARG A 69 -6.80 9.75 9.62
C ARG A 69 -6.53 8.34 10.13
N SER A 70 -6.92 7.32 9.37
CA SER A 70 -6.63 5.92 9.71
C SER A 70 -5.13 5.63 9.64
N ALA A 71 -4.43 6.11 8.61
CA ALA A 71 -2.98 5.95 8.47
C ALA A 71 -2.22 6.67 9.59
N ASP A 72 -2.60 7.91 9.91
CA ASP A 72 -2.04 8.68 11.03
C ASP A 72 -2.21 7.92 12.35
N ARG A 73 -3.40 7.35 12.59
CA ARG A 73 -3.64 6.53 13.78
C ARG A 73 -2.77 5.27 13.81
N MET A 74 -2.62 4.57 12.68
CA MET A 74 -1.76 3.39 12.59
C MET A 74 -0.31 3.74 12.93
N LEU A 75 0.22 4.82 12.36
CA LEU A 75 1.58 5.29 12.64
C LEU A 75 1.77 5.81 14.06
N ALA A 76 0.72 6.39 14.66
CA ALA A 76 0.75 6.81 16.05
C ALA A 76 0.91 5.63 17.02
N TYR A 77 0.29 4.47 16.75
CA TYR A 77 0.55 3.25 17.53
C TYR A 77 2.02 2.82 17.47
N MET A 78 2.70 3.16 16.38
CA MET A 78 4.11 2.83 16.12
C MET A 78 5.07 3.93 16.56
N GLY A 79 4.62 4.94 17.31
CA GLY A 79 5.45 6.08 17.72
C GLY A 79 5.98 6.94 16.58
N ASN A 80 5.40 6.84 15.37
CA ASN A 80 5.95 7.39 14.13
C ASN A 80 7.39 6.94 13.81
N THR A 81 7.77 5.74 14.25
CA THR A 81 9.02 5.06 13.88
C THR A 81 8.69 3.65 13.42
N PRO A 82 7.98 3.49 12.28
CA PRO A 82 7.36 2.23 11.90
C PRO A 82 8.36 1.07 11.79
N TYR A 83 9.55 1.28 11.21
CA TYR A 83 10.56 0.23 11.11
C TYR A 83 11.04 -0.23 12.49
N ASP A 84 11.43 0.71 13.36
CA ASP A 84 11.85 0.39 14.72
C ASP A 84 10.76 -0.39 15.48
N PHE A 85 9.51 0.06 15.39
CA PHE A 85 8.38 -0.63 16.00
C PHE A 85 8.21 -2.04 15.43
N ILE A 86 8.23 -2.20 14.10
CA ILE A 86 8.09 -3.51 13.45
C ILE A 86 9.15 -4.50 13.96
N ILE A 87 10.41 -4.08 14.09
CA ILE A 87 11.48 -4.96 14.53
C ILE A 87 11.42 -5.23 16.04
N ASN A 88 11.17 -4.20 16.85
CA ASN A 88 11.41 -4.22 18.29
C ASN A 88 10.16 -4.36 19.16
N HIS A 89 8.95 -4.30 18.59
CA HIS A 89 7.72 -4.44 19.39
C HIS A 89 7.67 -5.78 20.14
N ARG A 90 7.00 -5.73 21.29
CA ARG A 90 6.68 -6.85 22.16
C ARG A 90 5.16 -6.99 22.29
N ASP A 91 4.70 -8.10 22.85
CA ASP A 91 3.27 -8.41 22.98
C ASP A 91 2.45 -7.30 23.66
N HIS A 92 3.04 -6.61 24.64
CA HIS A 92 2.35 -5.53 25.35
C HIS A 92 2.09 -4.29 24.48
N ASP A 93 2.94 -4.01 23.49
CA ASP A 93 2.77 -2.90 22.55
C ASP A 93 1.54 -3.13 21.66
N LEU A 94 1.26 -4.40 21.32
CA LEU A 94 0.12 -4.79 20.49
C LEU A 94 -1.22 -4.72 21.24
N LYS A 95 -1.22 -4.82 22.57
CA LYS A 95 -2.45 -4.80 23.40
C LYS A 95 -3.21 -3.48 23.30
N CYS A 96 -2.52 -2.38 22.99
CA CYS A 96 -3.17 -1.07 22.83
C CYS A 96 -3.94 -0.94 21.51
N ILE A 97 -3.70 -1.83 20.54
CA ILE A 97 -4.34 -1.82 19.23
C ILE A 97 -5.70 -2.52 19.34
N ASN A 98 -6.78 -1.77 19.15
CA ASN A 98 -8.13 -2.31 19.29
C ASN A 98 -9.14 -1.65 18.33
N GLY A 99 -10.28 -2.31 18.17
CA GLY A 99 -11.43 -1.79 17.44
C GLY A 99 -11.27 -1.74 15.91
N CYS A 100 -12.07 -0.88 15.29
CA CYS A 100 -12.04 -0.64 13.85
C CYS A 100 -10.91 0.34 13.52
N ILE A 101 -9.99 -0.06 12.64
CA ILE A 101 -8.85 0.75 12.16
C ILE A 101 -9.23 1.55 10.90
N HIS A 102 -9.89 0.91 9.93
CA HIS A 102 -10.42 1.57 8.74
C HIS A 102 -11.55 0.76 8.10
N ARG A 103 -12.80 1.17 8.33
CA ARG A 103 -14.01 0.53 7.75
C ARG A 103 -14.08 -0.97 8.06
N THR A 104 -13.64 -1.82 7.12
CA THR A 104 -13.60 -3.29 7.27
C THR A 104 -12.22 -3.82 7.67
N TYR A 105 -11.26 -2.94 7.94
CA TYR A 105 -9.95 -3.23 8.47
C TYR A 105 -9.97 -3.00 9.99
N PHE A 106 -9.74 -4.04 10.77
CA PHE A 106 -9.85 -4.08 12.23
C PHE A 106 -8.50 -4.33 12.88
N ALA A 107 -8.43 -4.21 14.21
CA ALA A 107 -7.22 -4.42 14.99
C ALA A 107 -6.53 -5.76 14.69
N GLU A 108 -7.30 -6.85 14.55
CA GLU A 108 -6.76 -8.17 14.20
C GLU A 108 -6.02 -8.18 12.85
N ASP A 109 -6.54 -7.45 11.85
CA ASP A 109 -5.87 -7.32 10.55
C ASP A 109 -4.57 -6.52 10.71
N PHE A 110 -4.60 -5.46 11.52
CA PHE A 110 -3.44 -4.60 11.72
C PHE A 110 -2.33 -5.29 12.50
N ILE A 111 -2.67 -5.98 13.59
CA ILE A 111 -1.74 -6.80 14.38
C ILE A 111 -1.12 -7.87 13.47
N TYR A 112 -1.92 -8.55 12.65
CA TYR A 112 -1.37 -9.50 11.69
C TYR A 112 -0.37 -8.85 10.72
N PHE A 113 -0.71 -7.68 10.17
CA PHE A 113 0.19 -6.96 9.27
C PHE A 113 1.51 -6.58 9.95
N ILE A 114 1.47 -6.21 11.23
CA ILE A 114 2.67 -5.91 12.03
C ILE A 114 3.58 -7.15 12.14
N GLU A 115 3.00 -8.29 12.52
CA GLU A 115 3.73 -9.57 12.64
C GLU A 115 4.29 -10.05 11.30
N ALA A 116 3.48 -9.98 10.23
CA ALA A 116 3.89 -10.35 8.89
C ALA A 116 5.02 -9.44 8.37
N LEU A 117 4.97 -8.14 8.64
CA LEU A 117 6.05 -7.22 8.31
C LEU A 117 7.33 -7.55 9.09
N LYS A 118 7.23 -7.86 10.39
CA LYS A 118 8.39 -8.28 11.18
C LYS A 118 9.05 -9.52 10.58
N TYR A 119 8.26 -10.53 10.22
CA TYR A 119 8.74 -11.71 9.52
C TYR A 119 9.41 -11.35 8.17
N VAL A 120 8.79 -10.50 7.35
CA VAL A 120 9.37 -10.06 6.08
C VAL A 120 10.72 -9.36 6.26
N TYR A 121 10.84 -8.44 7.22
CA TYR A 121 12.09 -7.70 7.43
C TYR A 121 13.19 -8.54 8.09
N LEU A 122 12.85 -9.40 9.04
CA LEU A 122 13.84 -10.23 9.73
C LEU A 122 14.27 -11.46 8.91
N GLU A 123 13.33 -12.15 8.26
CA GLU A 123 13.59 -13.45 7.63
C GLU A 123 13.77 -13.36 6.11
N LYS A 124 13.24 -12.32 5.46
CA LYS A 124 13.28 -12.16 3.99
C LYS A 124 14.11 -10.95 3.54
N GLY A 125 14.66 -10.18 4.46
CA GLY A 125 15.49 -9.00 4.16
C GLY A 125 14.71 -7.75 3.76
N GLY A 126 13.39 -7.73 4.00
CA GLY A 126 12.53 -6.58 3.70
C GLY A 126 11.71 -6.73 2.42
N MET A 127 10.97 -5.67 2.07
CA MET A 127 10.07 -5.69 0.92
C MET A 127 10.82 -5.59 -0.40
N GLU A 128 11.73 -4.62 -0.55
CA GLU A 128 12.47 -4.42 -1.81
C GLU A 128 13.13 -5.69 -2.36
N PRO A 129 13.87 -6.51 -1.57
CA PRO A 129 14.49 -7.72 -2.10
C PRO A 129 13.50 -8.74 -2.65
N ILE A 130 12.31 -8.86 -2.06
CA ILE A 130 11.25 -9.74 -2.57
C ILE A 130 10.80 -9.23 -3.94
N PHE A 131 10.52 -7.93 -4.05
CA PHE A 131 10.10 -7.36 -5.33
C PHE A 131 11.20 -7.47 -6.39
N ALA A 132 12.44 -7.14 -6.06
CA ALA A 132 13.58 -7.20 -6.96
C ALA A 132 13.84 -8.62 -7.49
N ARG A 133 13.63 -9.64 -6.65
CA ARG A 133 13.84 -11.04 -7.01
C ARG A 133 12.80 -11.58 -7.99
N TYR A 134 11.55 -11.15 -7.85
CA TYR A 134 10.41 -11.76 -8.56
C TYR A 134 9.79 -10.82 -9.61
N GLN A 135 10.27 -9.58 -9.76
CA GLN A 135 9.87 -8.74 -10.87
C GLN A 135 10.45 -9.27 -12.18
N THR A 136 9.71 -9.07 -13.26
CA THR A 136 10.21 -9.27 -14.62
C THR A 136 10.41 -7.91 -15.27
N ASP A 137 11.15 -7.86 -16.39
CA ASP A 137 11.45 -6.61 -17.10
C ASP A 137 10.19 -5.77 -17.37
N ASP A 138 9.09 -6.44 -17.75
CA ASP A 138 7.84 -5.78 -18.13
C ASP A 138 6.71 -5.90 -17.10
N SER A 139 6.93 -6.53 -15.94
CA SER A 139 5.83 -6.84 -15.01
C SER A 139 6.23 -7.00 -13.55
N LEU A 140 5.38 -6.41 -12.70
CA LEU A 140 5.44 -6.59 -11.25
C LEU A 140 4.44 -7.63 -10.74
N GLN A 141 3.61 -8.19 -11.62
CA GLN A 141 2.58 -9.13 -11.18
C GLN A 141 3.17 -10.34 -10.45
N PRO A 142 4.26 -10.98 -10.93
CA PRO A 142 4.83 -12.12 -10.22
C PRO A 142 5.43 -11.71 -8.87
N ALA A 143 6.06 -10.52 -8.78
CA ALA A 143 6.54 -9.97 -7.52
C ALA A 143 5.42 -9.72 -6.49
N ILE A 144 4.31 -9.13 -6.92
CA ILE A 144 3.16 -8.89 -6.02
C ILE A 144 2.54 -10.21 -5.57
N HIS A 145 2.46 -11.19 -6.47
CA HIS A 145 1.97 -12.53 -6.16
C HIS A 145 2.84 -13.21 -5.10
N GLU A 146 4.16 -13.23 -5.29
CA GLU A 146 5.09 -13.83 -4.35
C GLU A 146 5.18 -13.08 -3.03
N PHE A 147 5.18 -11.74 -3.07
CA PHE A 147 5.10 -10.92 -1.86
C PHE A 147 3.85 -11.26 -1.06
N ARG A 148 2.68 -11.35 -1.71
CA ARG A 148 1.44 -11.77 -1.04
C ARG A 148 1.59 -13.16 -0.43
N ARG A 149 2.13 -14.13 -1.18
CA ARG A 149 2.29 -15.51 -0.71
C ARG A 149 3.15 -15.54 0.56
N ILE A 150 4.29 -14.86 0.55
CA ILE A 150 5.21 -14.72 1.70
C ILE A 150 4.54 -14.01 2.87
N PHE A 151 3.84 -12.90 2.59
CA PHE A 151 3.16 -12.09 3.61
C PHE A 151 2.11 -12.88 4.38
N PHE A 152 1.49 -13.87 3.73
CA PHE A 152 0.47 -14.75 4.32
C PHE A 152 0.99 -16.11 4.81
N GLU A 153 2.31 -16.29 4.99
CA GLU A 153 2.89 -17.55 5.52
C GLU A 153 2.58 -17.78 7.01
N LEU A 154 2.38 -16.71 7.78
CA LEU A 154 2.01 -16.81 9.21
C LEU A 154 0.52 -17.13 9.38
N PRO A 155 0.11 -17.84 10.45
CA PRO A 155 -1.30 -18.11 10.74
C PRO A 155 -2.15 -16.84 10.78
N HIS A 156 -3.26 -16.85 10.05
CA HIS A 156 -4.13 -15.68 9.90
C HIS A 156 -5.59 -16.05 9.66
N ASN A 157 -6.47 -15.08 9.84
CA ASN A 157 -7.86 -15.18 9.43
C ASN A 157 -7.97 -14.99 7.91
N SER A 158 -8.70 -15.85 7.22
CA SER A 158 -8.94 -15.75 5.77
C SER A 158 -9.57 -14.42 5.34
N ARG A 159 -10.21 -13.67 6.25
CA ARG A 159 -10.70 -12.32 5.98
C ARG A 159 -9.56 -11.32 5.71
N THR A 160 -8.44 -11.45 6.41
CA THR A 160 -7.29 -10.53 6.35
C THR A 160 -6.68 -10.49 4.96
N GLU A 161 -6.73 -11.62 4.26
CA GLU A 161 -6.25 -11.79 2.89
C GLU A 161 -6.83 -10.78 1.89
N ARG A 162 -8.01 -10.22 2.13
CA ARG A 162 -8.67 -9.31 1.18
C ARG A 162 -8.03 -7.92 1.11
N HIS A 163 -7.24 -7.55 2.11
CA HIS A 163 -6.67 -6.19 2.22
C HIS A 163 -5.44 -6.01 1.33
N LEU A 164 -4.76 -7.12 1.03
CA LEU A 164 -3.73 -7.23 0.02
C LEU A 164 -4.36 -7.81 -1.25
N SER A 165 -3.92 -7.40 -2.44
CA SER A 165 -4.48 -7.90 -3.71
C SER A 165 -3.54 -8.90 -4.36
N ASP A 166 -4.08 -9.82 -5.16
CA ASP A 166 -3.30 -10.79 -5.95
C ASP A 166 -3.58 -10.61 -7.44
N PRO A 167 -2.59 -10.23 -8.25
CA PRO A 167 -2.78 -10.09 -9.69
C PRO A 167 -3.09 -11.41 -10.39
N PHE A 168 -2.63 -12.54 -9.87
CA PHE A 168 -2.89 -13.85 -10.47
C PHE A 168 -4.32 -14.34 -10.18
N LYS A 169 -5.04 -13.68 -9.27
CA LYS A 169 -6.48 -13.86 -9.06
C LYS A 169 -7.33 -12.82 -9.81
N GLY A 170 -6.76 -12.16 -10.82
CA GLY A 170 -7.46 -11.19 -11.68
C GLY A 170 -7.54 -9.76 -11.12
N SER A 171 -6.84 -9.44 -10.04
CA SER A 171 -6.78 -8.06 -9.53
C SER A 171 -5.80 -7.21 -10.31
N ALA A 172 -6.14 -5.95 -10.59
CA ALA A 172 -5.17 -5.00 -11.13
C ALA A 172 -4.09 -4.56 -10.10
N ALA A 173 -4.20 -5.00 -8.84
CA ALA A 173 -3.27 -4.70 -7.74
C ALA A 173 -2.88 -3.21 -7.61
N LYS A 174 -3.80 -2.31 -7.99
CA LYS A 174 -3.53 -0.87 -8.20
C LYS A 174 -2.86 -0.20 -7.00
N LYS A 175 -3.28 -0.54 -5.78
CA LYS A 175 -2.77 0.06 -4.54
C LYS A 175 -1.27 -0.21 -4.33
N ILE A 176 -0.84 -1.46 -4.56
CA ILE A 176 0.57 -1.87 -4.43
C ILE A 176 1.39 -1.32 -5.60
N ASN A 177 0.83 -1.31 -6.80
CA ASN A 177 1.48 -0.70 -7.96
C ASN A 177 1.72 0.81 -7.76
N MET A 178 0.79 1.53 -7.13
CA MET A 178 0.98 2.94 -6.78
C MET A 178 2.05 3.12 -5.70
N LEU A 179 2.09 2.26 -4.69
CA LEU A 179 3.11 2.30 -3.63
C LEU A 179 4.55 2.28 -4.18
N ARG A 180 4.85 1.41 -5.15
CA ARG A 180 6.21 1.33 -5.76
C ARG A 180 6.60 2.60 -6.51
N ARG A 181 5.65 3.44 -6.96
CA ARG A 181 6.02 4.73 -7.57
C ARG A 181 6.58 5.71 -6.55
N VAL A 182 6.35 5.46 -5.27
CA VAL A 182 6.76 6.31 -4.14
C VAL A 182 8.05 5.81 -3.52
N ILE A 183 8.15 4.49 -3.35
CA ILE A 183 9.37 3.82 -2.94
C ILE A 183 10.27 3.78 -4.17
N LYS A 184 11.28 4.64 -4.25
CA LYS A 184 12.36 4.47 -5.24
C LYS A 184 13.09 3.18 -4.90
N VAL A 185 12.58 2.06 -5.40
CA VAL A 185 13.32 0.81 -5.50
C VAL A 185 14.38 1.08 -6.55
N ALA A 186 15.65 1.00 -6.14
CA ALA A 186 16.81 1.32 -6.97
C ALA A 186 16.86 0.46 -8.24
#